data_AF-A0A7K3ZYI7-F1
#
_entry.id   AF-A0A7K3ZYI7-F1
#
_cell.length_a   1.000
_cell.length_b   1.000
_cell.length_c   1.000
_cell.angle_alpha   90.00
_cell.angle_beta   90.00
_cell.angle_gamma   90.00
#
_symmetry.space_group_name_H-M   'P 1'
#
loop_
_entity.id
_entity.type
_entity.pdbx_description
1 polymer ?
#
loop_
_entity_poly.entity_id
_entity_poly.type
_entity_poly.pdbx_seq_one_letter_code
_entity_poly.pdbx_strand_id
1 'polypeptide(L)'
;MRNLDVFAGRISYDFELSEPMWQRSILSRTFGDLVVKDASREDILIMKLIANRDGDADDCAALMGAGLDFDAVYEEIERQYRKAGELEQKIWITYIEEGIGRQEEEFSMKVPIADKISELANEYRERLYRKLKPGEPRES
;
A
#
# COMPACT_ATOMS: atom_id res chain seq x y z
N MET A 1 -20.03 15.45 6.55
CA MET A 1 -19.52 15.98 5.27
C MET A 1 -18.88 14.80 4.53
N ARG A 2 -19.18 14.56 3.24
CA ARG A 2 -18.50 13.50 2.48
C ARG A 2 -17.33 14.15 1.75
N ASN A 3 -16.10 13.69 2.00
CA ASN A 3 -14.92 14.15 1.30
C ASN A 3 -14.74 13.33 0.02
N LEU A 4 -14.35 13.97 -1.07
CA LEU A 4 -14.02 13.32 -2.34
C LEU A 4 -12.58 13.71 -2.70
N ASP A 5 -11.68 12.73 -2.65
CA ASP A 5 -10.30 12.88 -3.10
C ASP A 5 -10.22 12.43 -4.58
N VAL A 6 -9.65 13.27 -5.44
CA VAL A 6 -9.49 12.98 -6.88
C VAL A 6 -8.00 12.90 -7.22
N PHE A 7 -7.61 11.77 -7.79
CA PHE A 7 -6.22 11.46 -8.13
C PHE A 7 -6.08 11.28 -9.64
N ALA A 8 -5.07 11.90 -10.23
CA ALA A 8 -4.71 11.70 -11.64
C ALA A 8 -3.51 10.75 -11.73
N GLY A 9 -3.77 9.45 -11.83
CA GLY A 9 -2.75 8.40 -11.95
C GLY A 9 -2.06 8.04 -10.64
N ARG A 10 -1.54 9.02 -9.89
CA ARG A 10 -0.83 8.81 -8.61
C ARG A 10 -1.77 8.97 -7.42
N ILE A 11 -1.81 7.96 -6.55
CA ILE A 11 -2.69 7.93 -5.37
C ILE A 11 -1.96 8.51 -4.15
N SER A 12 -0.77 7.99 -3.83
CA SER A 12 0.02 8.46 -2.69
C SER A 12 1.50 8.22 -2.96
N TYR A 13 2.34 9.25 -2.79
CA TYR A 13 3.74 9.21 -3.22
C TYR A 13 3.86 8.65 -4.65
N ASP A 14 4.64 7.61 -4.89
CA ASP A 14 4.70 6.92 -6.20
C ASP A 14 3.84 5.66 -6.30
N PHE A 15 3.00 5.36 -5.30
CA PHE A 15 1.93 4.37 -5.41
C PHE A 15 0.83 4.91 -6.34
N GLU A 16 0.48 4.16 -7.37
CA GLU A 16 -0.36 4.62 -8.48
C GLU A 16 -1.45 3.61 -8.84
N LEU A 17 -2.42 4.02 -9.64
CA LEU A 17 -3.39 3.08 -10.22
C LEU A 17 -2.69 2.20 -11.26
N SER A 18 -2.37 0.96 -10.91
CA SER A 18 -1.72 0.01 -11.81
C SER A 18 -2.72 -0.70 -12.74
N GLU A 19 -2.22 -1.29 -13.83
CA GLU A 19 -3.03 -2.10 -14.73
C GLU A 19 -3.70 -3.30 -14.00
N PRO A 20 -3.01 -4.07 -13.14
CA PRO A 20 -3.67 -5.11 -12.35
C PRO A 20 -4.79 -4.59 -11.43
N MET A 21 -4.63 -3.44 -10.77
CA MET A 21 -5.71 -2.82 -9.99
C MET A 21 -6.90 -2.48 -10.88
N TRP A 22 -6.64 -1.91 -12.06
CA TRP A 22 -7.67 -1.60 -13.04
C TRP A 22 -8.42 -2.85 -13.53
N GLN A 23 -7.71 -3.95 -13.74
CA GLN A 23 -8.30 -5.23 -14.18
C GLN A 23 -9.15 -5.88 -13.09
N ARG A 24 -8.76 -5.76 -11.82
CA ARG A 24 -9.52 -6.27 -10.67
C ARG A 24 -10.71 -5.40 -10.28
N SER A 25 -10.74 -4.14 -10.74
CA SER A 25 -11.83 -3.22 -10.41
C SER A 25 -13.19 -3.68 -10.96
N ILE A 26 -14.24 -3.43 -10.19
CA ILE A 26 -15.60 -3.91 -10.46
C ILE A 26 -16.39 -2.78 -11.12
N LEU A 27 -17.03 -3.04 -12.26
CA LEU A 27 -17.89 -2.05 -12.90
C LEU A 27 -19.06 -1.68 -11.98
N SER A 28 -19.08 -0.42 -11.55
CA SER A 28 -20.12 0.11 -10.66
C SER A 28 -21.24 0.76 -11.46
N ARG A 29 -20.88 1.65 -12.39
CA ARG A 29 -21.85 2.39 -13.20
C ARG A 29 -21.24 2.96 -14.48
N THR A 30 -22.07 3.18 -15.49
CA THR A 30 -21.72 3.91 -16.71
C THR A 30 -22.64 5.13 -16.90
N PHE A 31 -22.10 6.20 -17.46
CA PHE A 31 -22.81 7.42 -17.80
C PHE A 31 -22.33 7.92 -19.17
N GLY A 32 -22.96 7.45 -20.25
CA GLY A 32 -22.43 7.70 -21.60
C GLY A 32 -21.00 7.16 -21.71
N ASP A 33 -20.04 8.05 -22.00
CA ASP A 33 -18.62 7.71 -22.13
C ASP A 33 -17.87 7.59 -20.79
N LEU A 34 -18.51 7.95 -19.66
CA LEU A 34 -17.91 7.81 -18.33
C LEU A 34 -18.14 6.42 -17.75
N VAL A 35 -17.07 5.73 -17.40
CA VAL A 35 -17.09 4.43 -16.72
C VAL A 35 -16.61 4.60 -15.28
N VAL A 36 -17.45 4.24 -14.31
CA VAL A 36 -17.13 4.24 -12.89
C VAL A 36 -16.92 2.80 -12.46
N LYS A 37 -15.73 2.51 -11.93
CA LYS A 37 -15.39 1.21 -11.36
C LYS A 37 -14.99 1.38 -9.90
N ASP A 38 -15.40 0.43 -9.08
CA ASP A 38 -15.02 0.33 -7.68
C ASP A 38 -13.72 -0.48 -7.58
N ALA A 39 -12.77 0.00 -6.77
CA ALA A 39 -11.53 -0.74 -6.51
C ALA A 39 -11.85 -2.09 -5.81
N SER A 40 -10.98 -3.08 -6.00
CA SER A 40 -11.09 -4.34 -5.27
C SER A 40 -10.89 -4.12 -3.77
N ARG A 41 -11.37 -5.06 -2.94
CA ARG A 41 -11.21 -4.96 -1.48
C ARG A 41 -9.74 -5.02 -1.07
N GLU A 42 -8.95 -5.79 -1.81
CA GLU A 42 -7.50 -5.93 -1.69
C GLU A 42 -6.81 -4.58 -1.93
N ASP A 43 -7.18 -3.88 -3.01
CA ASP A 43 -6.59 -2.58 -3.33
C ASP A 43 -7.05 -1.49 -2.35
N ILE A 44 -8.31 -1.56 -1.87
CA ILE A 44 -8.83 -0.67 -0.82
C ILE A 44 -8.04 -0.85 0.48
N LEU A 45 -7.72 -2.09 0.86
CA LEU A 45 -6.88 -2.34 2.03
C LEU A 45 -5.52 -1.63 1.90
N ILE A 46 -4.84 -1.78 0.77
CA ILE A 46 -3.53 -1.15 0.54
C ILE A 46 -3.65 0.38 0.67
N MET A 47 -4.65 0.98 0.02
CA MET A 47 -4.87 2.43 0.10
C MET A 47 -5.12 2.91 1.53
N LYS A 48 -5.87 2.16 2.34
CA LYS A 48 -6.13 2.50 3.75
C LYS A 48 -4.90 2.36 4.63
N LEU A 49 -4.11 1.31 4.42
CA LEU A 49 -2.84 1.12 5.12
C LEU A 49 -1.86 2.27 4.84
N ILE A 50 -1.79 2.76 3.59
CA ILE A 50 -0.97 3.92 3.24
C ILE A 50 -1.55 5.23 3.80
N ALA A 51 -2.87 5.43 3.72
CA ALA A 51 -3.51 6.68 4.12
C ALA A 51 -3.42 6.93 5.63
N ASN A 52 -3.58 5.86 6.41
CA ASN A 52 -3.38 5.87 7.86
C ASN A 52 -4.13 7.03 8.58
N ARG A 53 -5.40 7.25 8.23
CA ARG A 53 -6.25 8.28 8.85
C ARG A 53 -7.05 7.70 10.02
N ASP A 54 -7.60 8.57 10.86
CA ASP A 54 -8.52 8.16 11.92
C ASP A 54 -9.68 7.32 11.35
N GLY A 55 -9.88 6.13 11.92
CA GLY A 55 -10.89 5.16 11.46
C GLY A 55 -10.40 4.17 10.39
N ASP A 56 -9.26 4.40 9.72
CA ASP A 56 -8.75 3.44 8.73
C ASP A 56 -8.34 2.11 9.39
N ALA A 57 -7.92 2.12 10.66
CA ALA A 57 -7.58 0.91 11.40
C ALA A 57 -8.79 -0.03 11.57
N ASP A 58 -9.95 0.51 11.95
CA ASP A 58 -11.19 -0.26 12.07
C ASP A 58 -11.67 -0.79 10.71
N ASP A 59 -11.55 0.04 9.66
CA ASP A 59 -11.89 -0.36 8.29
C ASP A 59 -10.98 -1.47 7.77
N CYS A 60 -9.67 -1.41 8.08
CA CYS A 60 -8.73 -2.48 7.74
C CYS A 60 -9.10 -3.79 8.46
N ALA A 61 -9.41 -3.73 9.76
CA ALA A 61 -9.82 -4.89 10.54
C ALA A 61 -11.09 -5.53 9.95
N ALA A 62 -12.08 -4.71 9.59
CA ALA A 62 -13.31 -5.16 8.94
C ALA A 62 -13.05 -5.82 7.58
N LEU A 63 -12.18 -5.22 6.75
CA LEU A 63 -11.82 -5.76 5.44
C LEU A 63 -11.13 -7.12 5.55
N MET A 64 -10.13 -7.22 6.41
CA MET A 64 -9.36 -8.44 6.64
C MET A 64 -10.20 -9.54 7.28
N GLY A 65 -11.05 -9.20 8.26
CA GLY A 65 -11.96 -10.13 8.94
C GLY A 65 -13.02 -10.73 8.00
N ALA A 66 -13.40 -10.01 6.95
CA ALA A 66 -14.32 -10.50 5.91
C ALA A 66 -13.61 -11.29 4.78
N GLY A 67 -12.34 -11.66 4.97
CA GLY A 67 -11.54 -12.44 4.02
C GLY A 67 -11.04 -11.61 2.83
N LEU A 68 -9.74 -11.72 2.54
CA LEU A 68 -9.05 -11.08 1.42
C LEU A 68 -8.09 -12.07 0.78
N ASP A 69 -7.82 -11.88 -0.52
CA ASP A 69 -6.69 -12.52 -1.18
C ASP A 69 -5.39 -11.78 -0.82
N PHE A 70 -4.74 -12.24 0.25
CA PHE A 70 -3.48 -11.64 0.71
C PHE A 70 -2.31 -11.87 -0.25
N ASP A 71 -2.37 -12.89 -1.11
CA ASP A 71 -1.36 -13.07 -2.15
C ASP A 71 -1.47 -11.95 -3.18
N ALA A 72 -2.70 -11.65 -3.64
CA ALA A 72 -2.94 -10.51 -4.52
C ALA A 72 -2.55 -9.16 -3.90
N VAL A 73 -2.80 -8.97 -2.60
CA VAL A 73 -2.36 -7.77 -1.84
C VAL A 73 -0.84 -7.64 -1.87
N TYR A 74 -0.12 -8.71 -1.50
CA TYR A 74 1.32 -8.69 -1.46
C TYR A 74 1.93 -8.50 -2.85
N GLU A 75 1.42 -9.19 -3.87
CA GLU A 75 1.89 -9.05 -5.24
C GLU A 75 1.74 -7.63 -5.77
N GLU A 76 0.64 -6.93 -5.45
CA GLU A 76 0.46 -5.53 -5.84
C GLU A 76 1.47 -4.62 -5.13
N ILE A 77 1.62 -4.78 -3.81
CA ILE A 77 2.59 -4.01 -3.01
C ILE A 77 4.00 -4.20 -3.54
N GLU A 78 4.44 -5.45 -3.74
CA GLU A 78 5.78 -5.75 -4.22
C GLU A 78 5.99 -5.17 -5.62
N ARG A 79 5.04 -5.35 -6.54
CA ARG A 79 5.13 -4.80 -7.90
C ARG A 79 5.32 -3.29 -7.90
N GLN A 80 4.54 -2.57 -7.11
CA GLN A 80 4.63 -1.12 -6.98
C GLN A 80 5.92 -0.69 -6.30
N TYR A 81 6.38 -1.44 -5.29
CA TYR A 81 7.64 -1.18 -4.59
C TYR A 81 8.87 -1.35 -5.52
N ARG A 82 8.87 -2.41 -6.34
CA ARG A 82 9.95 -2.74 -7.27
C ARG A 82 9.96 -1.86 -8.53
N LYS A 83 8.86 -1.19 -8.86
CA LYS A 83 8.77 -0.22 -9.97
C LYS A 83 9.88 0.83 -9.85
N ALA A 84 10.54 1.13 -10.98
CA ALA A 84 11.55 2.19 -11.05
C ALA A 84 10.99 3.54 -10.58
N GLY A 85 11.81 4.31 -9.88
CA GLY A 85 11.41 5.59 -9.31
C GLY A 85 12.38 6.07 -8.24
N GLU A 86 12.10 7.24 -7.69
CA GLU A 86 12.88 7.81 -6.61
C GLU A 86 12.67 7.03 -5.30
N LEU A 87 13.77 6.65 -4.65
CA LEU A 87 13.74 5.86 -3.42
C LEU A 87 12.85 6.53 -2.35
N GLU A 88 12.98 7.84 -2.15
CA GLU A 88 12.21 8.60 -1.16
C GLU A 88 10.70 8.46 -1.34
N GLN A 89 10.24 8.27 -2.57
CA GLN A 89 8.82 8.09 -2.86
C GLN A 89 8.31 6.71 -2.43
N LYS A 90 9.19 5.73 -2.21
CA LYS A 90 8.84 4.40 -1.70
C LYS A 90 8.55 4.36 -0.19
N ILE A 91 8.60 5.51 0.50
CA ILE A 91 8.35 5.59 1.95
C ILE A 91 6.99 5.01 2.36
N TRP A 92 6.00 4.97 1.46
CA TRP A 92 4.70 4.39 1.75
C TRP A 92 4.76 2.93 2.23
N ILE A 93 5.82 2.18 1.92
CA ILE A 93 5.98 0.81 2.44
C ILE A 93 6.09 0.79 3.97
N THR A 94 6.65 1.82 4.61
CA THR A 94 6.75 1.89 6.07
C THR A 94 5.39 2.14 6.70
N TYR A 95 4.52 2.93 6.06
CA TYR A 95 3.14 3.11 6.53
C TYR A 95 2.32 1.83 6.43
N ILE A 96 2.55 1.02 5.39
CA ILE A 96 1.90 -0.29 5.29
C ILE A 96 2.36 -1.19 6.43
N GLU A 97 3.67 -1.26 6.70
CA GLU A 97 4.20 -2.05 7.81
C GLU A 97 3.63 -1.60 9.17
N GLU A 98 3.66 -0.30 9.46
CA GLU A 98 3.08 0.29 10.68
C GLU A 98 1.57 0.04 10.77
N GLY A 99 0.87 0.12 9.65
CA GLY A 99 -0.55 -0.19 9.53
C GLY A 99 -0.85 -1.64 9.89
N ILE A 100 -0.07 -2.59 9.37
CA ILE A 100 -0.17 -4.01 9.69
C ILE A 100 0.15 -4.24 11.16
N GLY A 101 1.23 -3.66 11.69
CA GLY A 101 1.61 -3.81 13.10
C GLY A 101 0.48 -3.42 14.05
N ARG A 102 -0.24 -2.33 13.79
CA ARG A 102 -1.43 -1.97 14.59
C ARG A 102 -2.57 -2.96 14.48
N GLN A 103 -2.78 -3.62 13.34
CA GLN A 103 -3.79 -4.68 13.23
C GLN A 103 -3.44 -5.86 14.14
N GLU A 104 -2.14 -6.19 14.24
CA GLU A 104 -1.70 -7.28 15.11
C GLU A 104 -1.74 -6.89 16.59
N GLU A 105 -1.35 -5.67 16.93
CA GLU A 105 -1.32 -5.17 18.31
C GLU A 105 -2.71 -4.81 18.87
N GLU A 106 -3.50 -4.02 18.15
CA GLU A 106 -4.76 -3.46 18.65
C GLU A 106 -5.95 -4.42 18.43
N PHE A 107 -5.94 -5.17 17.32
CA PHE A 107 -7.03 -6.06 16.93
C PHE A 107 -6.70 -7.55 17.13
N SER A 108 -5.50 -7.88 17.63
CA SER A 108 -5.04 -9.26 17.84
C SER A 108 -5.16 -10.14 16.60
N MET A 109 -5.04 -9.53 15.42
CA MET A 109 -5.11 -10.23 14.15
C MET A 109 -3.75 -10.80 13.78
N LYS A 110 -3.74 -11.85 12.95
CA LYS A 110 -2.53 -12.35 12.31
C LYS A 110 -2.60 -12.01 10.83
N VAL A 111 -1.73 -11.12 10.36
CA VAL A 111 -1.74 -10.71 8.95
C VAL A 111 -0.79 -11.62 8.15
N PRO A 112 -1.28 -12.42 7.18
CA PRO A 112 -0.46 -13.46 6.53
C PRO A 112 0.80 -12.95 5.81
N ILE A 113 0.85 -11.66 5.47
CA ILE A 113 1.94 -11.04 4.71
C ILE A 113 2.83 -10.12 5.57
N ALA A 114 2.61 -10.05 6.88
CA ALA A 114 3.32 -9.15 7.79
C ALA A 114 4.85 -9.26 7.64
N ASP A 115 5.39 -10.48 7.76
CA ASP A 115 6.83 -10.73 7.65
C ASP A 115 7.40 -10.25 6.32
N LYS A 116 6.72 -10.54 5.20
CA LYS A 116 7.15 -10.12 3.86
C LYS A 116 7.13 -8.60 3.68
N ILE A 117 6.14 -7.93 4.26
CA ILE A 117 6.07 -6.46 4.24
C ILE A 117 7.19 -5.86 5.08
N SER A 118 7.49 -6.43 6.25
CA SER A 118 8.63 -6.01 7.07
C SER A 118 9.96 -6.18 6.35
N GLU A 119 10.14 -7.24 5.56
CA GLU A 119 11.33 -7.41 4.71
C GLU A 119 11.47 -6.26 3.70
N LEU A 120 10.39 -5.89 2.99
CA LEU A 120 10.42 -4.76 2.04
C LEU A 120 10.68 -3.41 2.73
N ALA A 121 10.09 -3.20 3.91
CA ALA A 121 10.28 -1.98 4.67
C ALA A 121 11.72 -1.87 5.23
N ASN A 122 12.30 -2.99 5.67
CA ASN A 122 13.71 -3.04 6.09
C ASN A 122 14.66 -2.79 4.91
N GLU A 123 14.41 -3.40 3.75
CA GLU A 123 15.18 -3.12 2.53
C GLU A 123 15.13 -1.62 2.18
N TYR A 124 13.94 -1.02 2.26
CA TYR A 124 13.75 0.42 2.03
C TYR A 124 14.61 1.25 2.98
N ARG A 125 14.55 0.98 4.29
CA ARG A 125 15.33 1.68 5.31
C ARG A 125 16.83 1.56 5.07
N GLU A 126 17.32 0.36 4.79
CA GLU A 126 18.75 0.13 4.49
C GLU A 126 19.23 0.89 3.25
N ARG A 127 18.41 0.91 2.19
CA ARG A 127 18.70 1.70 0.98
C ARG A 127 18.71 3.18 1.29
N LEU A 128 17.77 3.66 2.09
CA LEU A 128 17.67 5.06 2.48
C LEU A 128 18.88 5.48 3.34
N TYR A 129 19.25 4.67 4.33
CA TYR A 129 20.44 4.91 5.16
C TYR A 129 21.72 5.00 4.32
N ARG A 130 21.90 4.10 3.35
CA ARG A 130 23.03 4.16 2.41
C ARG A 130 23.05 5.44 1.57
N LYS A 131 21.88 5.90 1.11
CA LYS A 131 21.75 7.16 0.37
C LYS A 131 22.06 8.39 1.23
N LEU A 132 21.64 8.36 2.51
CA LEU A 132 21.82 9.45 3.48
C LEU A 132 23.20 9.50 4.14
N LYS A 133 24.04 8.45 4.01
CA LYS A 133 25.44 8.44 4.42
C LYS A 133 26.38 8.72 3.23
N PRO A 134 26.62 9.98 2.83
CA PRO A 134 27.72 10.27 1.91
C PRO A 134 29.05 10.14 2.66
N GLY A 135 29.81 9.06 2.45
CA GLY A 135 31.26 9.05 2.70
C GLY A 135 31.88 8.07 3.72
N GLU A 136 31.32 6.90 4.00
CA GLU A 136 32.15 5.83 4.63
C GLU A 136 33.12 5.26 3.56
N PRO A 137 34.46 5.31 3.78
CA PRO A 137 35.40 4.68 2.87
C PRO A 137 35.09 3.18 2.79
N ARG A 138 35.10 2.61 1.58
CA ARG A 138 35.17 1.15 1.46
C ARG A 138 36.50 0.74 2.07
N GLU A 139 36.48 0.03 3.18
CA GLU A 139 37.68 -0.62 3.70
C GLU A 139 38.27 -1.47 2.57
N SER A 140 39.52 -1.15 2.25
CA SER A 140 40.35 -1.74 1.19
C SER A 140 40.77 -3.16 1.51
#